data_AF-A0A519NPE3-F1
#
_entry.id   AF-A0A519NPE3-F1
#
_cell.length_a   1.000
_cell.length_b   1.000
_cell.length_c   1.000
_cell.angle_alpha   90.00
_cell.angle_beta   90.00
_cell.angle_gamma   90.00
#
_symmetry.space_group_name_H-M   'P 1'
#
loop_
_entity.id
_entity.type
_entity.pdbx_description
1 polymer ?
#
loop_
_entity_poly.entity_id
_entity_poly.type
_entity_poly.pdbx_seq_one_letter_code
_entity_poly.pdbx_strand_id
1 'polypeptide(L)'
;MQVRVEGLARLRVDAFDVVALQRLGEALLDQLQTRHQAGGRPFGPLGRDLLGVADSLERALQAAPKEAEGPSASLVSGLELIQKSFTQALESNNVKRVDPQAGEAFDPNLHQAMMEQPSDTVQGGQ
;
A
#
# COMPACT_ATOMS: atom_id res chain seq x y z
N MET A 1 20.42 -2.99 -47.81
CA MET A 1 20.87 -3.09 -46.41
C MET A 1 20.18 -1.95 -45.65
N GLN A 2 18.99 -2.18 -45.05
CA GLN A 2 18.78 -2.50 -43.63
C GLN A 2 19.29 -1.36 -42.71
N VAL A 3 18.56 -0.78 -41.74
CA VAL A 3 17.34 -1.18 -40.99
C VAL A 3 16.57 0.10 -40.60
N ARG A 4 15.23 0.02 -40.67
CA ARG A 4 14.27 1.03 -40.20
C ARG A 4 14.04 0.84 -38.69
N VAL A 5 14.26 1.88 -37.87
CA VAL A 5 13.92 1.87 -36.44
C VAL A 5 12.48 2.34 -36.24
N GLU A 6 11.53 1.44 -36.44
CA GLU A 6 10.15 1.58 -35.96
C GLU A 6 10.03 0.80 -34.64
N GLY A 7 9.55 1.44 -33.57
CA GLY A 7 9.18 0.69 -32.36
C GLY A 7 9.42 1.36 -31.00
N LEU A 8 9.32 2.69 -30.87
CA LEU A 8 9.03 3.28 -29.56
C LEU A 8 7.53 3.18 -29.33
N ALA A 9 7.09 1.99 -28.88
CA ALA A 9 5.77 1.79 -28.33
C ALA A 9 5.62 2.69 -27.09
N ARG A 10 5.14 3.90 -27.30
CA ARG A 10 4.58 4.74 -26.24
C ARG A 10 3.47 3.91 -25.61
N LEU A 11 3.71 3.39 -24.41
CA LEU A 11 2.70 2.75 -23.61
C LEU A 11 1.63 3.81 -23.33
N ARG A 12 0.59 3.82 -24.16
CA ARG A 12 -0.59 4.63 -23.92
C ARG A 12 -1.32 3.90 -22.80
N VAL A 13 -1.19 4.41 -21.59
CA VAL A 13 -1.99 3.97 -20.45
C VAL A 13 -3.38 4.55 -20.66
N ASP A 14 -4.11 4.01 -21.63
CA ASP A 14 -5.54 4.24 -21.74
C ASP A 14 -6.22 3.44 -20.62
N ALA A 15 -7.29 4.00 -20.07
CA ALA A 15 -7.88 3.62 -18.78
C ALA A 15 -8.12 2.10 -18.63
N PHE A 16 -7.55 1.52 -17.56
CA PHE A 16 -7.92 0.21 -17.01
C PHE A 16 -7.86 -0.98 -17.98
N ASP A 17 -6.81 -1.10 -18.79
CA ASP A 17 -6.53 -2.39 -19.45
C ASP A 17 -6.04 -3.40 -18.39
N VAL A 18 -6.98 -4.24 -17.92
CA VAL A 18 -6.75 -5.28 -16.90
C VAL A 18 -5.62 -6.22 -17.32
N VAL A 19 -5.47 -6.47 -18.62
CA VAL A 19 -4.39 -7.32 -19.14
C VAL A 19 -3.04 -6.61 -19.03
N ALA A 20 -3.00 -5.30 -19.27
CA ALA A 20 -1.79 -4.50 -19.06
C ALA A 20 -1.41 -4.41 -17.57
N LEU A 21 -2.40 -4.26 -16.69
CA LEU A 21 -2.20 -4.27 -15.24
C LEU A 21 -1.71 -5.62 -14.73
N GLN A 22 -2.28 -6.74 -15.21
CA GLN A 22 -1.81 -8.08 -14.85
C GLN A 22 -0.37 -8.29 -15.30
N ARG A 23 -0.03 -7.95 -16.55
CA ARG A 23 1.34 -8.08 -17.07
C ARG A 23 2.34 -7.19 -16.35
N LEU A 24 1.94 -5.98 -16.00
CA LEU A 24 2.74 -5.10 -15.14
C LEU A 24 2.93 -5.72 -13.76
N GLY A 25 1.88 -6.30 -13.18
CA GLY A 25 1.95 -7.01 -11.90
C GLY A 25 2.94 -8.18 -11.93
N GLU A 26 2.86 -9.04 -12.96
CA GLU A 26 3.78 -10.16 -13.17
C GLU A 26 5.22 -9.69 -13.36
N ALA A 27 5.44 -8.67 -14.20
CA ALA A 27 6.78 -8.11 -14.43
C ALA A 27 7.35 -7.44 -13.16
N LEU A 28 6.49 -6.80 -12.36
CA LEU A 28 6.88 -6.18 -11.10
C LEU A 28 7.23 -7.24 -10.06
N LEU A 29 6.46 -8.33 -9.97
CA LEU A 29 6.76 -9.48 -9.11
C LEU A 29 8.11 -10.10 -9.48
N ASP A 30 8.39 -10.29 -10.76
CA ASP A 30 9.68 -10.80 -11.25
C ASP A 30 10.85 -9.87 -10.88
N GLN A 31 10.65 -8.55 -11.01
CA GLN A 31 11.64 -7.55 -10.59
C GLN A 31 11.87 -7.53 -9.06
N LEU A 32 10.82 -7.69 -8.26
CA LEU A 32 10.93 -7.78 -6.80
C LEU A 32 11.66 -9.06 -6.38
N GLN A 33 11.35 -10.19 -7.02
CA GLN A 33 12.01 -11.47 -6.78
C GLN A 33 13.50 -11.42 -7.14
N THR A 34 13.84 -10.76 -8.26
CA THR A 34 15.23 -10.56 -8.67
C THR A 34 16.00 -9.68 -7.66
N ARG A 35 15.35 -8.66 -7.09
CA ARG A 35 15.97 -7.79 -6.05
C ARG A 35 16.16 -8.48 -4.71
N HIS A 36 15.26 -9.40 -4.34
CA HIS A 36 15.43 -10.26 -3.18
C HIS A 36 16.72 -11.09 -3.26
N GLN A 37 17.03 -11.65 -4.44
CA GLN A 37 18.25 -12.45 -4.64
C GLN A 37 19.53 -11.61 -4.57
N ALA A 38 19.44 -10.30 -4.84
CA ALA A 38 20.55 -9.36 -4.77
C ALA A 38 20.76 -8.70 -3.39
N GLY A 39 20.07 -9.17 -2.33
CA GLY A 39 20.16 -8.60 -0.98
C GLY A 39 19.57 -7.19 -0.84
N GLY A 40 18.75 -6.74 -1.81
CA GLY A 40 18.07 -5.45 -1.77
C GLY A 40 16.87 -5.47 -0.82
N ARG A 41 16.46 -4.29 -0.30
CA ARG A 41 15.24 -4.17 0.51
C ARG A 41 14.04 -4.73 -0.29
N PRO A 42 13.30 -5.70 0.28
CA PRO A 42 12.30 -6.48 -0.45
C PRO A 42 11.16 -5.66 -1.08
N PHE A 43 10.89 -4.45 -0.56
CA PHE A 43 9.82 -3.58 -1.05
C PHE A 43 10.27 -2.28 -1.73
N GLY A 44 11.56 -1.93 -1.72
CA GLY A 44 12.08 -0.76 -2.45
C GLY A 44 11.23 0.53 -2.37
N PRO A 45 11.23 1.37 -3.43
CA PRO A 45 10.35 2.54 -3.56
C PRO A 45 8.87 2.18 -3.67
N LEU A 46 8.55 1.05 -4.30
CA LEU A 46 7.19 0.57 -4.51
C LEU A 46 6.41 0.39 -3.20
N GLY A 47 7.07 -0.11 -2.15
CA GLY A 47 6.46 -0.27 -0.83
C GLY A 47 5.99 1.05 -0.23
N ARG A 48 6.72 2.15 -0.47
CA ARG A 48 6.28 3.49 -0.04
C ARG A 48 5.05 3.95 -0.80
N ASP A 49 5.04 3.73 -2.12
CA ASP A 49 3.91 4.13 -2.96
C ASP A 49 2.65 3.32 -2.58
N LEU A 50 2.80 2.02 -2.34
CA LEU A 50 1.72 1.14 -1.85
C LEU A 50 1.20 1.56 -0.47
N LEU A 51 2.08 2.01 0.43
CA LEU A 51 1.67 2.53 1.73
C LEU A 51 0.82 3.81 1.58
N GLY A 52 1.23 4.72 0.67
CA GLY A 52 0.43 5.91 0.38
C GLY A 52 -0.96 5.61 -0.20
N VAL A 53 -1.09 4.53 -1.00
CA VAL A 53 -2.38 4.03 -1.47
C VAL A 53 -3.22 3.50 -0.30
N ALA A 54 -2.60 2.73 0.61
CA ALA A 54 -3.26 2.22 1.81
C ALA A 54 -3.82 3.34 2.70
N ASP A 55 -3.01 4.37 2.97
CA ASP A 55 -3.40 5.53 3.76
C ASP A 55 -4.56 6.31 3.12
N SER A 56 -4.52 6.43 1.79
CA SER A 56 -5.58 7.11 1.04
C SER A 56 -6.89 6.32 1.08
N LEU A 57 -6.82 4.99 1.01
CA LEU A 57 -7.99 4.12 1.11
C LEU A 57 -8.61 4.17 2.51
N GLU A 58 -7.79 4.14 3.57
CA GLU A 58 -8.25 4.30 4.95
C GLU A 58 -8.92 5.66 5.17
N ARG A 59 -8.30 6.74 4.67
CA ARG A 59 -8.87 8.09 4.74
C ARG A 59 -10.19 8.21 3.97
N ALA A 60 -10.29 7.56 2.81
CA ALA A 60 -11.52 7.53 2.02
C ALA A 60 -12.66 6.81 2.75
N LEU A 61 -12.37 5.67 3.40
CA LEU A 61 -13.34 4.93 4.20
C LEU A 61 -13.76 5.72 5.46
N GLN A 62 -12.83 6.41 6.12
CA GLN A 62 -13.15 7.28 7.26
C GLN A 62 -14.03 8.49 6.90
N ALA A 63 -13.84 9.04 5.69
CA ALA A 63 -14.63 10.14 5.16
C ALA A 63 -15.97 9.69 4.54
N ALA A 64 -16.17 8.39 4.36
CA ALA A 64 -17.39 7.86 3.76
C ALA A 64 -18.61 8.12 4.68
N PRO A 65 -19.79 8.40 4.10
CA PRO A 65 -20.99 8.61 4.89
C PRO A 65 -21.38 7.33 5.62
N LYS A 66 -21.52 7.42 6.96
CA LYS A 66 -21.87 6.29 7.83
C LYS A 66 -23.28 5.73 7.57
N GLU A 67 -24.16 6.58 7.04
CA GLU A 67 -25.55 6.28 6.72
C GLU A 67 -25.74 6.29 5.19
N ALA A 68 -24.78 5.73 4.45
CA ALA A 68 -24.92 5.54 3.02
C ALA A 68 -26.08 4.56 2.73
N GLU A 69 -26.95 4.91 1.79
CA GLU A 69 -28.04 4.04 1.35
C GLU A 69 -27.91 3.70 -0.14
N GLY A 70 -28.55 2.60 -0.54
CA GLY A 70 -28.62 2.18 -1.94
C GLY A 70 -27.23 1.96 -2.58
N PRO A 71 -26.98 2.46 -3.80
CA PRO A 71 -25.71 2.25 -4.51
C PRO A 71 -24.47 2.75 -3.77
N SER A 72 -24.61 3.80 -2.96
CA SER A 72 -23.51 4.35 -2.17
C SER A 72 -23.08 3.38 -1.06
N ALA A 73 -24.02 2.70 -0.42
CA ALA A 73 -23.72 1.67 0.59
C ALA A 73 -22.93 0.50 -0.03
N SER A 74 -23.34 0.05 -1.21
CA SER A 74 -22.64 -1.03 -1.94
C SER A 74 -21.22 -0.62 -2.35
N LEU A 75 -21.02 0.65 -2.73
CA LEU A 75 -19.68 1.17 -3.05
C LEU A 75 -18.76 1.15 -1.83
N VAL A 76 -19.24 1.65 -0.68
CA VAL A 76 -18.46 1.66 0.58
C VAL A 76 -18.07 0.24 0.97
N SER A 77 -19.03 -0.69 0.94
CA SER A 77 -18.74 -2.10 1.24
C SER A 77 -17.74 -2.73 0.27
N GLY A 78 -17.81 -2.39 -1.02
CA GLY A 78 -16.80 -2.82 -2.00
C GLY A 78 -15.40 -2.30 -1.67
N LEU A 79 -15.29 -1.04 -1.24
CA LEU A 79 -14.01 -0.45 -0.81
C LEU A 79 -13.47 -1.11 0.46
N GLU A 80 -14.32 -1.46 1.42
CA GLU A 80 -13.93 -2.20 2.62
C GLU A 80 -13.37 -3.59 2.27
N LEU A 81 -14.00 -4.30 1.32
CA LEU A 81 -13.50 -5.59 0.84
C LEU A 81 -12.13 -5.45 0.17
N ILE A 82 -11.93 -4.41 -0.64
CA ILE A 82 -10.64 -4.12 -1.27
C ILE A 82 -9.58 -3.82 -0.20
N GLN A 83 -9.91 -3.01 0.81
CA GLN A 83 -9.00 -2.67 1.90
C GLN A 83 -8.56 -3.94 2.65
N LYS A 84 -9.51 -4.82 2.98
CA LYS A 84 -9.21 -6.10 3.61
C LYS A 84 -8.32 -6.99 2.74
N SER A 85 -8.64 -7.16 1.46
CA SER A 85 -7.84 -7.98 0.53
C SER A 85 -6.44 -7.40 0.34
N PHE A 86 -6.31 -6.08 0.33
CA PHE A 86 -5.03 -5.40 0.24
C PHE A 86 -4.16 -5.66 1.48
N THR A 87 -4.73 -5.55 2.68
CA THR A 87 -4.03 -5.90 3.93
C THR A 87 -3.58 -7.37 3.93
N GLN A 88 -4.45 -8.30 3.53
CA GLN A 88 -4.11 -9.72 3.44
C GLN A 88 -2.97 -9.99 2.44
N ALA A 89 -2.93 -9.26 1.32
CA ALA A 89 -1.86 -9.37 0.34
C ALA A 89 -0.52 -8.90 0.93
N LEU A 90 -0.51 -7.80 1.69
CA LEU A 90 0.68 -7.33 2.39
C LEU A 90 1.18 -8.35 3.42
N GLU A 91 0.29 -8.90 4.25
CA GLU A 91 0.62 -9.91 5.26
C GLU A 91 1.20 -11.19 4.65
N SER A 92 0.62 -11.65 3.53
CA SER A 92 1.09 -12.81 2.77
C SER A 92 2.51 -12.61 2.23
N ASN A 93 2.92 -11.36 2.02
CA ASN A 93 4.26 -10.97 1.60
C ASN A 93 5.15 -10.55 2.78
N ASN A 94 4.82 -10.98 4.01
CA ASN A 94 5.57 -10.69 5.23
C ASN A 94 5.63 -9.22 5.62
N VAL A 95 4.76 -8.37 5.08
CA VAL A 95 4.58 -6.98 5.53
C VAL A 95 3.51 -6.97 6.61
N LYS A 96 3.92 -6.65 7.84
CA LYS A 96 3.02 -6.57 9.00
C LYS A 96 2.74 -5.12 9.37
N ARG A 97 1.48 -4.83 9.71
CA ARG A 97 1.12 -3.54 10.31
C ARG A 97 1.78 -3.42 11.69
N VAL A 98 2.38 -2.26 11.93
CA VAL A 98 2.88 -1.86 13.26
C VAL A 98 1.86 -0.87 13.80
N ASP A 99 1.15 -1.25 14.86
CA ASP A 99 0.06 -0.48 15.46
C ASP A 99 0.20 -0.52 16.99
N PRO A 100 1.15 0.24 17.56
CA PRO A 100 1.40 0.21 18.99
C PRO A 100 0.19 0.74 19.75
N GLN A 101 -0.21 0.01 20.80
CA GLN A 101 -1.31 0.47 21.66
C GLN A 101 -0.83 1.55 22.65
N ALA A 102 -1.76 2.35 23.15
CA ALA A 102 -1.44 3.33 24.19
C ALA A 102 -0.85 2.62 25.42
N GLY A 103 0.35 3.01 25.85
CA GLY A 103 1.07 2.39 26.96
C GLY A 103 2.02 1.27 26.54
N GLU A 104 2.15 0.97 25.24
CA GLU A 104 3.18 0.07 24.73
C GLU A 104 4.53 0.78 24.67
N ALA A 105 5.60 0.11 25.09
CA ALA A 105 6.93 0.70 25.11
C ALA A 105 7.39 1.15 23.72
N PHE A 106 7.93 2.37 23.63
CA PHE A 106 8.45 2.90 22.38
C PHE A 106 9.74 2.16 21.95
N ASP A 107 9.70 1.50 20.78
CA ASP A 107 10.88 0.92 20.14
C ASP A 107 11.38 1.84 18.98
N PRO A 108 12.57 2.47 19.08
CA PRO A 108 13.12 3.32 18.03
C PRO A 108 13.36 2.64 16.67
N ASN A 109 13.41 1.31 16.63
CA ASN A 109 13.59 0.56 15.38
C ASN A 109 12.27 0.39 14.62
N LEU A 110 11.14 0.46 15.32
CA LEU A 110 9.80 0.24 14.76
C LEU A 110 8.96 1.52 14.75
N HIS A 111 9.25 2.45 15.66
CA HIS A 111 8.46 3.64 15.90
C HIS A 111 9.25 4.91 15.56
N GLN A 112 8.53 5.89 15.02
CA GLN A 112 9.07 7.23 14.78
C GLN A 112 8.34 8.24 15.65
N ALA A 113 9.00 8.75 16.70
CA ALA A 113 8.45 9.80 17.56
C ALA A 113 8.41 11.12 16.79
N MET A 114 7.20 11.62 16.50
CA MET A 114 7.01 12.87 15.76
C MET A 114 6.72 14.07 16.68
N MET A 115 6.01 13.84 17.79
CA MET A 115 5.59 14.87 18.73
C MET A 115 5.49 14.27 20.14
N GLU A 116 5.70 15.11 21.16
CA GLU A 116 5.46 14.76 22.56
C GLU A 116 4.14 15.38 23.02
N GLN A 117 3.35 14.63 23.80
CA GLN A 117 2.10 15.12 24.38
C GLN A 117 2.07 14.82 25.88
N PRO A 118 1.65 15.78 26.74
CA PRO A 118 1.41 15.51 28.15
C PRO A 118 0.33 14.44 28.31
N SER A 119 0.58 13.46 29.18
CA SER A 119 -0.36 12.36 29.45
C SER A 119 -0.45 12.09 30.95
N ASP A 120 -1.70 11.95 31.43
CA ASP A 120 -2.00 11.49 32.79
C ASP A 120 -2.27 9.97 32.84
N THR A 121 -2.32 9.31 31.68
CA THR A 121 -2.75 7.90 31.54
C THR A 121 -1.61 6.95 31.21
N VAL A 122 -0.52 7.43 30.61
CA VAL A 122 0.66 6.63 30.23
C VAL A 122 1.95 7.38 30.58
N GLN A 123 3.00 6.64 30.94
CA GLN A 123 4.28 7.22 31.35
C GLN A 123 5.13 7.62 30.13
N GLY A 124 6.09 8.54 30.34
CA GLY A 124 6.99 8.97 29.27
C GLY A 124 7.78 7.79 28.66
N GLY A 125 7.78 7.72 27.32
CA GLY A 125 8.40 6.63 26.57
C GLY A 125 7.47 5.44 26.28
N GLN A 126 6.16 5.60 26.49
CA GLN A 126 5.10 4.62 26.23
C GLN A 126 3.92 5.29 25.50
#